data_AF-A0A956FJG1-F1
#
_entry.id   AF-A0A956FJG1-F1
#
_cell.length_a   1.000
_cell.length_b   1.000
_cell.length_c   1.000
_cell.angle_alpha   90.00
_cell.angle_beta   90.00
_cell.angle_gamma   90.00
#
_symmetry.space_group_name_H-M   'P 1'
#
loop_
_entity.id
_entity.type
_entity.pdbx_description
1 polymer ?
#
loop_
_entity_poly.entity_id
_entity_poly.type
_entity_poly.pdbx_seq_one_letter_code
_entity_poly.pdbx_strand_id
1 'polypeptide(L)'
;MDQTTLRAIHEALDDEYQARARYRAVLERFGEARPFSNIVQAEDRHARALSSLLRRHGQPVPPDRWAGRVSAPASLEQACEDAVRSEIDNEAMYERLLAEIRDDEARTVMRRLQAASRERHRPAFLRCLARHRRGDEGSTTGGRGDGQGRCGGGRGRGAGRGRGAGRCRPRGDAGRRCDHGPRP
;
A
#
# COMPACT_ATOMS: atom_id res chain seq x y z
N MET A 1 -23.77 10.90 20.29
CA MET A 1 -22.99 11.69 19.31
C MET A 1 -23.60 13.08 19.14
N ASP A 2 -22.81 14.14 19.30
CA ASP A 2 -23.28 15.52 19.08
C ASP A 2 -23.25 15.92 17.59
N GLN A 3 -23.87 17.06 17.24
CA GLN A 3 -23.99 17.51 15.86
C GLN A 3 -22.64 17.87 15.21
N THR A 4 -21.68 18.36 15.99
CA THR A 4 -20.34 18.69 15.49
C THR A 4 -19.60 17.41 15.09
N THR A 5 -19.64 16.40 15.95
CA THR A 5 -19.07 15.07 15.72
C THR A 5 -19.72 14.39 14.53
N LEU A 6 -21.05 14.47 14.42
CA LEU A 6 -21.79 13.90 13.29
C LEU A 6 -21.34 14.52 11.96
N ARG A 7 -21.29 15.85 11.88
CA ARG A 7 -20.83 16.57 10.67
C ARG A 7 -19.39 16.20 10.31
N ALA A 8 -18.51 16.12 11.31
CA ALA A 8 -17.11 15.75 11.09
C ALA A 8 -16.96 14.32 10.55
N ILE A 9 -17.71 13.36 11.08
CA ILE A 9 -17.69 11.98 10.57
C ILE A 9 -18.29 11.90 9.16
N HIS A 10 -19.34 12.67 8.86
CA HIS A 10 -19.90 12.75 7.51
C HIS A 10 -18.91 13.32 6.50
N GLU A 11 -18.20 14.39 6.87
CA GLU A 11 -17.16 15.00 6.04
C GLU A 11 -16.01 14.03 5.79
N ALA A 12 -15.48 13.40 6.84
CA ALA A 12 -14.43 12.40 6.69
C ALA A 12 -14.88 11.20 5.84
N LEU A 13 -16.09 10.68 6.06
CA LEU A 13 -16.61 9.55 5.28
C LEU A 13 -16.74 9.88 3.80
N ASP A 14 -17.16 11.10 3.48
CA ASP A 14 -17.27 11.55 2.11
C ASP A 14 -15.91 11.64 1.40
N ASP A 15 -14.88 12.11 2.11
CA ASP A 15 -13.51 12.13 1.60
C ASP A 15 -12.97 10.71 1.36
N GLU A 16 -13.22 9.77 2.28
CA GLU A 16 -12.85 8.35 2.09
C GLU A 16 -13.54 7.74 0.85
N TYR A 17 -14.81 8.08 0.60
CA TYR A 17 -15.51 7.66 -0.62
C TYR A 17 -14.88 8.27 -1.88
N GLN A 18 -14.55 9.56 -1.83
CA GLN A 18 -13.94 10.25 -2.95
C GLN A 18 -12.56 9.68 -3.29
N ALA A 19 -11.70 9.45 -2.29
CA ALA A 19 -10.39 8.83 -2.44
C ALA A 19 -10.52 7.42 -3.04
N ARG A 20 -11.41 6.59 -2.49
CA ARG A 20 -11.69 5.24 -3.02
C ARG A 20 -12.12 5.28 -4.48
N ALA A 21 -13.01 6.19 -4.86
CA ALA A 21 -13.47 6.34 -6.24
C ALA A 21 -12.35 6.79 -7.18
N ARG A 22 -11.53 7.78 -6.78
CA ARG A 22 -10.34 8.22 -7.53
C ARG A 22 -9.38 7.07 -7.80
N TYR A 23 -9.02 6.31 -6.76
CA TYR A 23 -8.06 5.22 -6.90
C TYR A 23 -8.62 4.03 -7.69
N ARG A 24 -9.92 3.75 -7.61
CA ARG A 24 -10.58 2.79 -8.51
C ARG A 24 -10.50 3.23 -9.96
N ALA A 25 -10.80 4.48 -10.28
CA ALA A 25 -10.72 4.99 -11.65
C ALA A 25 -9.29 4.85 -12.22
N VAL A 26 -8.25 5.11 -11.41
CA VAL A 26 -6.85 4.88 -11.80
C VAL A 26 -6.60 3.41 -12.14
N LEU A 27 -7.05 2.49 -11.29
CA LEU A 27 -6.88 1.04 -11.52
C LEU A 27 -7.67 0.54 -12.74
N GLU A 28 -8.86 1.09 -12.97
CA GLU A 28 -9.68 0.78 -14.16
C GLU A 28 -8.99 1.23 -15.45
N ARG A 29 -8.34 2.39 -15.45
CA ARG A 29 -7.65 2.94 -16.63
C ARG A 29 -6.29 2.31 -16.89
N PHE A 30 -5.49 2.10 -15.85
CA PHE A 30 -4.07 1.73 -15.98
C PHE A 30 -3.76 0.29 -15.55
N GLY A 31 -4.76 -0.45 -15.06
CA GLY A 31 -4.59 -1.79 -14.51
C GLY A 31 -3.97 -1.79 -13.10
N GLU A 32 -3.40 -2.92 -12.70
CA GLU A 32 -2.76 -3.10 -11.40
C GLU A 32 -1.56 -2.15 -11.22
N ALA A 33 -1.77 -1.07 -10.47
CA ALA A 33 -0.76 -0.05 -10.21
C ALA A 33 -0.55 0.13 -8.70
N ARG A 34 0.70 -0.04 -8.25
CA ARG A 34 1.08 0.25 -6.85
C ARG A 34 1.44 1.73 -6.69
N PRO A 35 0.93 2.42 -5.66
CA PRO A 35 0.28 1.86 -4.47
C PRO A 35 -1.26 1.81 -4.51
N PHE A 36 -1.90 2.24 -5.60
CA PHE A 36 -3.37 2.36 -5.70
C PHE A 36 -4.12 1.09 -5.32
N SER A 37 -3.68 -0.10 -5.77
CA SER A 37 -4.40 -1.37 -5.48
C SER A 37 -4.40 -1.76 -4.00
N ASN A 38 -3.39 -1.33 -3.23
CA ASN A 38 -3.36 -1.55 -1.79
C ASN A 38 -4.15 -0.46 -1.03
N ILE A 39 -4.04 0.79 -1.48
CA ILE A 39 -4.63 1.94 -0.79
C ILE A 39 -6.15 1.97 -1.00
N VAL A 40 -6.66 1.60 -2.17
CA VAL A 40 -8.12 1.49 -2.39
C VAL A 40 -8.80 0.54 -1.40
N GLN A 41 -8.11 -0.54 -0.99
CA GLN A 41 -8.60 -1.45 0.05
C GLN A 41 -8.51 -0.83 1.45
N ALA A 42 -7.55 0.06 1.69
CA ALA A 42 -7.46 0.83 2.92
C ALA A 42 -8.62 1.82 3.04
N GLU A 43 -8.91 2.59 1.99
CA GLU A 43 -10.04 3.54 2.00
C GLU A 43 -11.38 2.84 2.16
N ASP A 44 -11.53 1.64 1.59
CA ASP A 44 -12.73 0.83 1.84
C ASP A 44 -12.88 0.45 3.32
N ARG A 45 -11.78 0.14 4.02
CA ARG A 45 -11.80 -0.13 5.47
C ARG A 45 -12.05 1.14 6.28
N HIS A 46 -11.51 2.30 5.85
CA HIS A 46 -11.76 3.58 6.50
C HIS A 46 -13.24 3.97 6.44
N ALA A 47 -13.82 3.94 5.24
CA ALA A 47 -15.25 4.20 5.04
C ALA A 47 -16.13 3.24 5.86
N ARG A 48 -15.77 1.96 5.95
CA ARG A 48 -16.46 0.97 6.80
C ARG A 48 -16.34 1.30 8.29
N ALA A 49 -15.18 1.77 8.75
CA ALA A 49 -14.97 2.12 10.15
C ALA A 49 -15.86 3.30 10.57
N LEU A 50 -15.89 4.36 9.75
CA LEU A 50 -16.74 5.54 9.96
C LEU A 50 -18.24 5.18 9.85
N SER A 51 -18.63 4.42 8.83
CA SER A 51 -20.02 3.95 8.68
C SER A 51 -20.47 3.09 9.85
N SER A 52 -19.60 2.24 10.38
CA SER A 52 -19.91 1.41 11.54
C SER A 52 -20.04 2.24 12.82
N LEU A 53 -19.23 3.28 12.97
CA LEU A 53 -19.35 4.24 14.08
C LEU A 53 -20.71 4.96 14.03
N LEU A 54 -21.12 5.47 12.87
CA LEU A 54 -22.44 6.09 12.70
C LEU A 54 -23.58 5.13 13.06
N ARG A 55 -23.54 3.89 12.54
CA ARG A 55 -24.57 2.87 12.82
C ARG A 55 -24.68 2.52 14.30
N ARG A 56 -23.55 2.39 15.01
CA ARG A 56 -23.55 2.11 16.46
C ARG A 56 -24.24 3.22 17.26
N HIS A 57 -24.16 4.46 16.80
CA HIS A 57 -24.80 5.62 17.41
C HIS A 57 -26.20 5.91 16.85
N GLY A 58 -26.78 5.00 16.05
CA GLY A 58 -28.10 5.17 15.45
C GLY A 58 -28.20 6.28 14.40
N GLN A 59 -27.07 6.74 13.87
CA GLN A 59 -27.00 7.83 12.92
C GLN A 59 -27.09 7.34 11.46
N PRO A 60 -27.72 8.12 10.56
CA PRO A 60 -27.74 7.79 9.14
C PRO A 60 -26.34 7.83 8.54
N VAL A 61 -26.07 6.88 7.64
CA VAL A 61 -24.84 6.82 6.86
C VAL A 61 -25.09 7.48 5.51
N PRO A 62 -24.40 8.60 5.18
CA PRO A 62 -24.47 9.19 3.86
C PRO A 62 -24.12 8.19 2.76
N PRO A 63 -24.85 8.18 1.62
CA PRO A 63 -24.53 7.29 0.50
C PRO A 63 -23.24 7.73 -0.21
N ASP A 64 -22.52 6.77 -0.80
CA ASP A 64 -21.39 7.07 -1.69
C ASP A 64 -21.92 7.68 -3.00
N ARG A 65 -21.60 8.95 -3.23
CA ARG A 65 -21.99 9.68 -4.45
C ARG A 65 -20.90 9.73 -5.52
N TRP A 66 -19.71 9.18 -5.25
CA TRP A 66 -18.51 9.31 -6.09
C TRP A 66 -18.27 8.08 -6.96
N ALA A 67 -18.76 6.91 -6.55
CA ALA A 67 -18.64 5.67 -7.31
C ALA A 67 -19.06 5.84 -8.78
N GLY A 68 -18.13 5.56 -9.72
CA GLY A 68 -18.36 5.67 -11.17
C GLY A 68 -18.51 7.11 -11.70
N ARG A 69 -18.28 8.14 -10.88
CA ARG A 69 -18.42 9.55 -11.26
C ARG A 69 -17.10 10.32 -11.27
N VAL A 70 -15.99 9.62 -11.08
CA VAL A 70 -14.65 10.19 -11.05
C VAL A 70 -13.85 9.67 -12.23
N SER A 71 -13.23 10.57 -12.99
CA SER A 71 -12.37 10.24 -14.12
C SER A 71 -10.92 10.07 -13.68
N ALA A 72 -10.22 9.10 -14.26
CA ALA A 72 -8.81 8.89 -14.03
C ALA A 72 -7.95 9.99 -14.69
N PRO A 73 -6.85 10.43 -14.05
CA PRO A 73 -5.89 11.36 -14.64
C PRO A 73 -5.26 10.85 -15.94
N ALA A 74 -4.58 11.74 -16.66
CA ALA A 74 -4.00 11.45 -17.97
C ALA A 74 -2.86 10.41 -17.94
N SER A 75 -2.11 10.36 -16.84
CA SER A 75 -0.97 9.46 -16.65
C SER A 75 -0.88 8.94 -15.21
N LEU A 76 -0.11 7.86 -15.00
CA LEU A 76 0.21 7.37 -13.65
C LEU A 76 1.05 8.37 -12.84
N GLU A 77 1.89 9.18 -13.50
CA GLU A 77 2.61 10.25 -12.83
C GLU A 77 1.63 11.28 -12.25
N GLN A 78 0.72 11.80 -13.08
CA GLN A 78 -0.30 12.75 -12.63
C GLN A 78 -1.17 12.14 -11.53
N ALA A 79 -1.54 10.86 -11.65
CA ALA A 79 -2.30 10.17 -10.61
C ALA A 79 -1.54 10.11 -9.29
N CYS A 80 -0.23 9.87 -9.31
CA CYS A 80 0.58 9.84 -8.10
C CYS A 80 0.83 11.24 -7.52
N GLU A 81 0.94 12.27 -8.35
CA GLU A 81 0.99 13.67 -7.90
C GLU A 81 -0.33 14.11 -7.24
N ASP A 82 -1.45 13.85 -7.91
CA ASP A 82 -2.79 14.16 -7.39
C ASP A 82 -3.08 13.42 -6.08
N ALA A 83 -2.61 12.17 -5.96
CA ALA A 83 -2.72 11.41 -4.73
C ALA A 83 -1.87 12.02 -3.60
N VAL A 84 -0.62 12.42 -3.85
CA VAL A 84 0.20 13.11 -2.82
C VAL A 84 -0.50 14.36 -2.31
N ARG A 85 -1.08 15.17 -3.21
CA ARG A 85 -1.87 16.35 -2.82
C ARG A 85 -3.09 15.95 -1.99
N SER A 86 -3.83 14.92 -2.42
CA SER A 86 -4.99 14.41 -1.70
C SER A 86 -4.64 13.97 -0.27
N GLU A 87 -3.48 13.33 -0.06
CA GLU A 87 -3.05 12.94 1.30
C GLU A 87 -2.67 14.14 2.19
N ILE A 88 -2.15 15.23 1.61
CA ILE A 88 -1.87 16.48 2.35
C ILE A 88 -3.19 17.15 2.75
N ASP A 89 -4.13 17.24 1.81
CA ASP A 89 -5.45 17.83 2.06
C ASP A 89 -6.23 17.01 3.10
N ASN A 90 -6.12 15.68 3.03
CA ASN A 90 -6.72 14.75 3.99
C ASN A 90 -6.13 14.92 5.41
N GLU A 91 -4.80 15.04 5.55
CA GLU A 91 -4.18 15.29 6.86
C GLU A 91 -4.69 16.60 7.47
N ALA A 92 -4.73 17.68 6.68
CA ALA A 92 -5.21 18.99 7.11
C ALA A 92 -6.71 18.97 7.48
N MET A 93 -7.53 18.23 6.72
CA MET A 93 -8.93 17.99 7.07
C MET A 93 -9.04 17.30 8.43
N TYR A 94 -8.35 16.17 8.63
CA TYR A 94 -8.39 15.44 9.90
C TYR A 94 -7.90 16.30 11.08
N GLU A 95 -6.86 17.12 10.90
CA GLU A 95 -6.41 18.05 11.95
C GLU A 95 -7.51 19.03 12.36
N ARG A 96 -8.17 19.67 11.39
CA ARG A 96 -9.31 20.57 11.63
C ARG A 96 -10.44 19.83 12.35
N LEU A 97 -10.87 18.68 11.83
CA LEU A 97 -11.99 17.93 12.40
C LEU A 97 -11.70 17.45 13.83
N LEU A 98 -10.49 16.93 14.08
CA LEU A 98 -10.07 16.47 15.41
C LEU A 98 -9.93 17.60 16.43
N ALA A 99 -9.81 18.86 16.01
CA ALA A 99 -9.84 20.00 16.92
C ALA A 99 -11.25 20.29 17.46
N GLU A 100 -12.29 19.92 16.71
CA GLU A 100 -13.70 20.24 17.03
C GLU A 100 -14.42 19.13 17.80
N ILE A 101 -14.05 17.86 17.57
CA ILE A 101 -14.74 16.69 18.14
C ILE A 101 -14.39 16.49 19.61
N ARG A 102 -15.40 16.28 20.46
CA ARG A 102 -15.24 15.92 21.89
C ARG A 102 -15.45 14.45 22.20
N ASP A 103 -16.16 13.72 21.33
CA ASP A 103 -16.45 12.30 21.50
C ASP A 103 -15.17 11.44 21.38
N ASP A 104 -14.79 10.76 22.45
CA ASP A 104 -13.52 10.01 22.52
C ASP A 104 -13.46 8.80 21.58
N GLU A 105 -14.59 8.15 21.32
CA GLU A 105 -14.68 7.02 20.39
C GLU A 105 -14.42 7.51 18.97
N ALA A 106 -15.09 8.60 18.57
CA ALA A 106 -14.89 9.24 17.28
C ALA A 106 -13.46 9.75 17.11
N ARG A 107 -12.89 10.41 18.12
CA ARG A 107 -11.48 10.88 18.10
C ARG A 107 -10.51 9.72 17.90
N THR A 108 -10.73 8.61 18.59
CA THR A 108 -9.90 7.41 18.46
C THR A 108 -9.94 6.84 17.04
N VAL A 109 -11.13 6.71 16.46
CA VAL A 109 -11.30 6.22 15.07
C VAL A 109 -10.62 7.17 14.08
N MET A 110 -10.90 8.46 14.17
CA MET A 110 -10.38 9.45 13.22
C MET A 110 -8.86 9.63 13.31
N ARG A 111 -8.27 9.60 14.51
CA ARG A 111 -6.80 9.60 14.67
C ARG A 111 -6.14 8.40 14.02
N ARG A 112 -6.75 7.22 14.11
CA ARG A 112 -6.24 6.01 13.46
C ARG A 112 -6.24 6.15 11.94
N LEU A 113 -7.30 6.72 11.36
CA LEU A 113 -7.42 6.94 9.91
C LEU A 113 -6.39 7.98 9.44
N GLN A 114 -6.29 9.12 10.14
CA GLN A 114 -5.29 10.14 9.88
C GLN A 114 -3.86 9.56 9.90
N ALA A 115 -3.52 8.78 10.94
CA ALA A 115 -2.20 8.16 11.03
C ALA A 115 -1.93 7.19 9.87
N ALA A 116 -2.93 6.43 9.42
CA ALA A 116 -2.79 5.55 8.26
C ALA A 116 -2.49 6.33 6.97
N SER A 117 -3.23 7.41 6.72
CA SER A 117 -3.00 8.33 5.59
C SER A 117 -1.58 8.93 5.66
N ARG A 118 -1.27 9.59 6.78
CA ARG A 118 -0.02 10.33 7.02
C ARG A 118 1.23 9.46 6.94
N GLU A 119 1.21 8.30 7.59
CA GLU A 119 2.39 7.47 7.82
C GLU A 119 2.55 6.36 6.77
N ARG A 120 1.48 6.03 6.03
CA ARG A 120 1.49 4.90 5.09
C ARG A 120 1.13 5.33 3.67
N HIS A 121 0.02 6.02 3.48
CA HIS A 121 -0.44 6.37 2.14
C HIS A 121 0.46 7.44 1.52
N ARG A 122 0.67 8.56 2.22
CA ARG A 122 1.51 9.65 1.71
C ARG A 122 2.93 9.22 1.34
N PRO A 123 3.69 8.49 2.19
CA PRO A 123 5.01 8.00 1.78
C PRO A 123 4.94 7.03 0.60
N ALA A 124 3.88 6.24 0.46
CA ALA A 124 3.71 5.34 -0.68
C ALA A 124 3.47 6.10 -1.99
N PHE A 125 2.66 7.16 -1.98
CA PHE A 125 2.44 8.02 -3.14
C PHE A 125 3.65 8.88 -3.49
N LEU A 126 4.39 9.40 -2.50
CA LEU A 126 5.67 10.08 -2.73
C LEU A 126 6.67 9.16 -3.45
N ARG A 127 6.78 7.89 -3.00
CA ARG A 127 7.61 6.89 -3.69
C ARG A 127 7.07 6.57 -5.08
N CYS A 128 5.75 6.59 -5.29
CA CYS A 128 5.17 6.40 -6.62
C CYS A 128 5.60 7.49 -7.58
N LEU A 129 5.39 8.75 -7.19
CA LEU A 129 5.73 9.92 -8.00
C LEU A 129 7.22 9.93 -8.35
N ALA A 130 8.08 9.65 -7.38
CA ALA A 130 9.52 9.57 -7.60
C ALA A 130 9.92 8.47 -8.61
N ARG A 131 9.22 7.33 -8.66
CA ARG A 131 9.50 6.27 -9.65
C ARG A 131 9.14 6.71 -11.07
N HIS A 132 7.99 7.37 -11.24
CA HIS A 132 7.56 7.83 -12.56
C HIS A 132 8.44 8.95 -13.10
N ARG A 133 8.84 9.92 -12.26
CA ARG A 133 9.77 10.99 -12.65
C ARG A 133 11.16 10.46 -13.04
N ARG A 134 11.68 9.44 -12.34
CA ARG A 134 12.96 8.80 -12.70
C ARG A 134 12.88 7.91 -13.94
N GLY A 135 11.70 7.37 -14.24
CA GLY A 135 11.47 6.54 -15.42
C GLY A 135 11.42 7.34 -16.73
N ASP A 136 11.05 8.62 -16.64
CA ASP A 136 10.96 9.52 -17.80
C ASP A 136 12.34 10.04 -18.23
N GLU A 137 13.28 10.23 -17.28
CA GLU A 137 14.67 10.65 -17.55
C GLU A 137 15.61 9.51 -18.01
N GLY A 138 15.11 8.27 -18.10
CA GLY A 138 15.91 7.07 -18.38
C GLY A 138 15.65 6.39 -19.73
N SER A 139 14.79 6.93 -20.60
CA SER A 139 14.51 6.36 -21.92
C SER A 139 15.49 6.84 -23.01
N THR A 140 16.80 6.79 -22.70
CA THR A 140 17.84 6.70 -23.71
C THR A 140 18.95 5.79 -23.19
N THR A 141 19.22 4.71 -23.95
CA THR A 141 20.39 3.82 -23.92
C THR A 141 20.56 2.81 -22.76
N GLY A 142 20.29 1.53 -23.10
CA GLY A 142 21.31 0.48 -23.09
C GLY A 142 21.59 -0.26 -21.77
N GLY A 143 21.27 -1.57 -21.74
CA GLY A 143 21.77 -2.47 -20.71
C GLY A 143 21.26 -3.91 -20.83
N ARG A 144 21.77 -4.67 -21.81
CA ARG A 144 21.77 -6.14 -21.75
C ARG A 144 22.65 -6.55 -20.57
N GLY A 145 22.08 -7.24 -19.60
CA GLY A 145 22.80 -7.80 -18.45
C GLY A 145 22.59 -9.29 -18.39
N ASP A 146 23.48 -10.03 -19.06
CA ASP A 146 23.59 -11.48 -18.99
C ASP A 146 23.89 -11.93 -17.56
N GLY A 147 22.95 -12.67 -16.95
CA GLY A 147 23.11 -13.28 -15.64
C GLY A 147 24.05 -14.48 -15.70
N GLN A 148 25.37 -14.24 -15.63
CA GLN A 148 26.34 -15.28 -15.31
C GLN A 148 26.51 -15.40 -13.79
N GLY A 149 26.18 -16.58 -13.28
CA GLY A 149 26.35 -16.93 -11.88
C GLY A 149 27.81 -16.89 -11.43
N ARG A 150 28.01 -16.61 -10.14
CA ARG A 150 29.26 -16.94 -9.47
C ARG A 150 29.01 -17.33 -8.02
N CYS A 151 29.12 -18.63 -7.79
CA CYS A 151 29.49 -19.23 -6.53
C CYS A 151 30.94 -18.86 -6.18
N GLY A 152 31.18 -18.54 -4.90
CA GLY A 152 32.50 -18.42 -4.28
C GLY A 152 32.25 -18.27 -2.78
N GLY A 153 32.67 -19.17 -1.89
CA GLY A 153 33.99 -19.79 -1.82
C GLY A 153 34.73 -19.09 -0.68
N GLY A 154 34.54 -19.56 0.55
CA GLY A 154 35.00 -18.88 1.77
C GLY A 154 36.50 -18.97 2.03
N ARG A 155 36.97 -18.20 3.04
CA ARG A 155 38.15 -18.49 3.89
C ARG A 155 37.91 -17.88 5.28
N GLY A 156 38.01 -18.70 6.32
CA GLY A 156 37.88 -18.28 7.73
C GLY A 156 39.21 -18.06 8.46
N ARG A 157 39.10 -17.53 9.68
CA ARG A 157 39.95 -17.68 10.90
C ARG A 157 39.04 -17.17 12.06
N GLY A 158 38.79 -17.78 13.22
CA GLY A 158 39.34 -18.92 13.94
C GLY A 158 39.56 -18.53 15.41
N ALA A 159 38.70 -18.99 16.33
CA ALA A 159 38.87 -19.22 17.80
C ALA A 159 37.48 -19.07 18.49
N GLY A 160 36.92 -19.98 19.29
CA GLY A 160 37.28 -21.30 19.76
C GLY A 160 36.25 -21.78 20.81
N ARG A 161 36.23 -23.11 21.02
CA ARG A 161 35.72 -23.88 22.19
C ARG A 161 34.19 -24.04 22.36
N GLY A 162 33.70 -25.21 21.96
CA GLY A 162 32.42 -25.78 22.42
C GLY A 162 32.36 -27.27 22.11
N ARG A 163 32.28 -28.11 23.14
CA ARG A 163 32.27 -29.58 23.06
C ARG A 163 30.89 -30.06 22.59
N GLY A 164 30.82 -31.02 21.68
CA GLY A 164 29.56 -31.68 21.31
C GLY A 164 29.77 -32.76 20.27
N ALA A 165 29.76 -34.02 20.69
CA ALA A 165 29.89 -35.19 19.83
C ALA A 165 28.55 -35.47 19.10
N GLY A 166 28.57 -35.44 17.77
CA GLY A 166 27.47 -35.91 16.92
C GLY A 166 28.05 -36.52 15.65
N ARG A 167 28.08 -37.85 15.58
CA ARG A 167 28.56 -38.61 14.42
C ARG A 167 27.43 -38.75 13.40
N CYS A 168 27.53 -38.08 12.26
CA CYS A 168 26.78 -38.45 11.05
C CYS A 168 27.77 -38.99 10.01
N ARG A 169 27.58 -40.26 9.63
CA ARG A 169 28.39 -40.98 8.64
C ARG A 169 28.01 -40.56 7.21
N PRO A 170 28.95 -40.51 6.26
CA PRO A 170 28.64 -40.36 4.84
C PRO A 170 28.29 -41.73 4.21
N ARG A 171 27.25 -41.75 3.38
CA ARG A 171 27.07 -42.68 2.24
C ARG A 171 27.03 -41.74 1.03
N GLY A 172 27.79 -41.89 -0.03
CA GLY A 172 28.21 -43.10 -0.73
C GLY A 172 27.92 -42.77 -2.20
N ASP A 173 28.99 -42.50 -2.95
CA ASP A 173 29.00 -42.13 -4.37
C ASP A 173 28.48 -43.30 -5.22
N ALA A 174 27.46 -43.06 -6.07
CA ALA A 174 27.13 -43.93 -7.20
C ALA A 174 26.12 -43.27 -8.16
N GLY A 175 26.59 -43.00 -9.37
CA GLY A 175 25.87 -43.45 -10.58
C GLY A 175 24.89 -42.48 -11.23
N ARG A 176 25.38 -41.81 -12.28
CA ARG A 176 24.58 -41.21 -13.36
C ARG A 176 23.70 -42.28 -14.03
N ARG A 177 22.41 -41.99 -14.25
CA ARG A 177 21.65 -42.45 -15.42
C ARG A 177 20.61 -41.39 -15.80
N CYS A 178 20.74 -40.86 -17.01
CA CYS A 178 19.72 -40.05 -17.67
C CYS A 178 18.92 -40.99 -18.56
N ASP A 179 17.67 -41.28 -18.18
CA ASP A 179 16.74 -42.05 -18.99
C ASP A 179 16.07 -41.08 -19.99
N HIS A 180 16.25 -41.34 -21.29
CA HIS A 180 15.55 -40.65 -22.36
C HIS A 180 14.42 -41.56 -22.83
N GLY A 181 13.18 -41.16 -22.55
CA GLY A 181 11.99 -41.79 -23.08
C GLY A 181 11.88 -41.70 -24.62
N PRO A 182 11.09 -42.57 -25.25
CA PRO A 182 11.26 -42.96 -26.64
C PRO A 182 10.54 -42.01 -27.61
N ARG A 183 11.04 -41.99 -28.85
CA ARG A 183 10.35 -41.46 -30.04
C ARG A 183 10.59 -42.41 -31.22
N PRO A 184 9.62 -42.51 -32.15
CA PRO A 184 9.30 -43.71 -32.94
C PRO A 184 10.38 -44.15 -33.93
#